data_AF-A0AAX6DI47-F1
#
_entry.id   AF-A0AAX6DI47-F1
#
_cell.length_a   1.000
_cell.length_b   1.000
_cell.length_c   1.000
_cell.angle_alpha   90.00
_cell.angle_beta   90.00
_cell.angle_gamma   90.00
#
_symmetry.space_group_name_H-M   'P 1'
#
loop_
_entity.id
_entity.type
_entity.pdbx_description
1 polymer ?
#
loop_
_entity_poly.entity_id
_entity_poly.type
_entity_poly.pdbx_seq_one_letter_code
_entity_poly.pdbx_strand_id
1 'polypeptide(L)'
;MGFLEGHIAEEKVFNGKVFPKTLLPPMSLVPGEPDLAETVKAEREWIAKTLQEHGAILFRGFDIRCAEDYSCVIKAFGWEEFCYQGPADRIKLADRVYTANAVPSDIMISFHHEMAMIKEFPSRIMFFCQQPPPVGGQTTIISSSVVVEKVEEELPQVLEKMEQDGIIFTLHTKSIYKNSTTSDPLAGTVWQRMLKTTDEVEAKKRALDMLACNNVKFNSDGTACFTFGPMNPIREFNGKRVMFNRVVGYETGERDAFVTFGDGSPVPSNATETIKKIYEENCVDINWQKGDILLVDNLAVQHARRPGKPPRIVLVSLSN
;
A
#
# COMPACT_ATOMS: atom_id res chain seq x y z
N MET A 1 20.31 15.06 -20.09
CA MET A 1 20.63 15.11 -18.64
C MET A 1 19.77 14.04 -18.02
N GLY A 2 20.34 12.86 -17.78
CA GLY A 2 19.59 11.73 -17.24
C GLY A 2 19.85 11.57 -15.74
N PHE A 3 19.13 10.66 -15.11
CA PHE A 3 19.40 10.26 -13.73
C PHE A 3 20.77 9.57 -13.61
N LEU A 4 21.43 9.75 -12.47
CA LEU A 4 22.51 8.86 -12.06
C LEU A 4 21.89 7.65 -11.34
N GLU A 5 22.38 6.46 -11.64
CA GLU A 5 21.99 5.28 -10.88
C GLU A 5 22.68 5.31 -9.52
N GLY A 6 21.88 5.22 -8.47
CA GLY A 6 22.35 5.19 -7.09
C GLY A 6 22.16 3.82 -6.45
N HIS A 7 22.63 3.72 -5.21
CA HIS A 7 22.46 2.56 -4.36
C HIS A 7 22.02 2.99 -2.96
N ILE A 8 21.23 2.14 -2.30
CA ILE A 8 20.90 2.29 -0.87
C ILE A 8 21.38 1.03 -0.13
N ALA A 9 21.65 1.15 1.17
CA ALA A 9 22.19 0.03 1.95
C ALA A 9 21.19 -1.13 2.07
N GLU A 10 19.89 -0.84 1.95
CA GLU A 10 18.79 -1.76 2.18
C GLU A 10 18.32 -2.48 0.90
N GLU A 11 18.84 -2.09 -0.27
CA GLU A 11 18.40 -2.66 -1.54
C GLU A 11 18.69 -4.15 -1.63
N LYS A 12 17.83 -4.86 -2.37
CA LYS A 12 17.98 -6.29 -2.64
C LYS A 12 18.11 -6.52 -4.13
N VAL A 13 18.63 -7.69 -4.50
CA VAL A 13 18.70 -8.12 -5.89
C VAL A 13 17.84 -9.37 -6.06
N PHE A 14 16.83 -9.28 -6.91
CA PHE A 14 15.94 -10.40 -7.26
C PHE A 14 16.07 -10.68 -8.75
N ASN A 15 16.39 -11.92 -9.11
CA ASN A 15 16.54 -12.35 -10.51
C ASN A 15 17.45 -11.41 -11.33
N GLY A 16 18.57 -10.98 -10.72
CA GLY A 16 19.56 -10.09 -11.33
C GLY A 16 19.16 -8.60 -11.42
N LYS A 17 18.04 -8.19 -10.80
CA LYS A 17 17.54 -6.82 -10.81
C LYS A 17 17.53 -6.24 -9.39
N VAL A 18 18.08 -5.02 -9.24
CA VAL A 18 18.04 -4.29 -7.96
C VAL A 18 16.62 -3.85 -7.61
N PHE A 19 16.29 -3.84 -6.33
CA PHE A 19 14.97 -3.50 -5.81
C PHE A 19 15.11 -2.69 -4.51
N PRO A 20 14.57 -1.45 -4.44
CA PRO A 20 14.09 -0.64 -5.57
C PRO A 20 15.25 -0.16 -6.46
N LYS A 21 14.95 0.35 -7.66
CA LYS A 21 15.95 1.11 -8.44
C LYS A 21 16.12 2.50 -7.81
N THR A 22 17.34 2.90 -7.47
CA THR A 22 17.59 4.24 -6.92
C THR A 22 18.11 5.18 -8.00
N LEU A 23 17.49 6.36 -8.10
CA LEU A 23 17.82 7.41 -9.06
C LEU A 23 18.22 8.68 -8.32
N LEU A 24 19.37 9.23 -8.70
CA LEU A 24 20.00 10.41 -8.10
C LEU A 24 20.03 11.56 -9.11
N PRO A 25 20.14 12.82 -8.64
CA PRO A 25 20.34 13.97 -9.51
C PRO A 25 21.61 13.80 -10.36
N PRO A 26 21.60 14.21 -11.65
CA PRO A 26 22.84 14.34 -12.42
C PRO A 26 23.79 15.33 -11.74
N MET A 27 25.10 15.10 -11.87
CA MET A 27 26.10 16.11 -11.51
C MET A 27 25.83 17.38 -12.34
N SER A 28 25.37 18.45 -11.69
CA SER A 28 25.22 19.76 -12.32
C SER A 28 26.49 20.59 -12.10
N LEU A 29 27.05 21.12 -13.18
CA LEU A 29 28.11 22.14 -13.14
C LEU A 29 27.54 23.57 -13.07
N VAL A 30 26.21 23.71 -13.12
CA VAL A 30 25.49 25.00 -13.15
C VAL A 30 24.75 25.21 -11.81
N PRO A 31 24.79 26.43 -11.22
CA PRO A 31 24.03 26.74 -10.02
C PRO A 31 22.52 26.62 -10.26
N GLY A 32 21.83 25.92 -9.34
CA GLY A 32 20.47 25.44 -9.51
C GLY A 32 20.50 23.91 -9.63
N GLU A 33 20.18 23.22 -8.55
CA GLU A 33 20.13 21.75 -8.53
C GLU A 33 19.18 21.22 -9.62
N PRO A 34 19.43 20.04 -10.21
CA PRO A 34 18.60 19.56 -11.31
C PRO A 34 17.15 19.35 -10.84
N ASP A 35 16.22 20.00 -11.53
CA ASP A 35 14.79 19.91 -11.27
C ASP A 35 14.29 18.49 -11.60
N LEU A 36 13.78 17.80 -10.57
CA LEU A 36 13.25 16.45 -10.71
C LEU A 36 12.05 16.41 -11.67
N ALA A 37 11.16 17.40 -11.66
CA ALA A 37 10.00 17.45 -12.52
C ALA A 37 10.40 17.58 -13.99
N GLU A 38 11.34 18.47 -14.31
CA GLU A 38 11.84 18.60 -15.69
C GLU A 38 12.59 17.35 -16.16
N THR A 39 13.38 16.73 -15.28
CA THR A 39 14.08 15.47 -15.59
C THR A 39 13.08 14.32 -15.82
N VAL A 40 12.06 14.19 -14.96
CA VAL A 40 10.98 13.21 -15.13
C VAL A 40 10.26 13.41 -16.47
N LYS A 41 9.96 14.67 -16.82
CA LYS A 41 9.27 15.00 -18.07
C LYS A 41 10.10 14.63 -19.31
N ALA A 42 11.41 14.80 -19.25
CA ALA A 42 12.33 14.42 -20.32
C ALA A 42 12.51 12.90 -20.46
N GLU A 43 12.42 12.15 -19.36
CA GLU A 43 12.77 10.72 -19.29
C GLU A 43 11.55 9.78 -19.07
N ARG A 44 10.32 10.26 -19.30
CA ARG A 44 9.07 9.53 -18.96
C ARG A 44 9.05 8.07 -19.44
N GLU A 45 9.38 7.84 -20.71
CA GLU A 45 9.35 6.50 -21.30
C GLU A 45 10.37 5.57 -20.66
N TRP A 46 11.57 6.09 -20.39
CA TRP A 46 12.62 5.34 -19.71
C TRP A 46 12.22 5.03 -18.26
N ILE A 47 11.67 6.00 -17.52
CA ILE A 47 11.20 5.77 -16.15
C ILE A 47 10.07 4.74 -16.13
N ALA A 48 9.12 4.80 -17.07
CA ALA A 48 8.04 3.83 -17.16
C ALA A 48 8.56 2.40 -17.38
N LYS A 49 9.54 2.23 -18.28
CA LYS A 49 10.20 0.94 -18.50
C LYS A 49 11.00 0.49 -17.27
N THR A 50 11.77 1.37 -16.66
CA THR A 50 12.50 1.08 -15.41
C THR A 50 11.54 0.67 -14.29
N LEU A 51 10.38 1.32 -14.18
CA LEU A 51 9.35 0.97 -13.21
C LEU A 51 8.78 -0.42 -13.50
N GLN A 52 8.48 -0.72 -14.76
CA GLN A 52 7.98 -2.04 -15.15
C GLN A 52 8.98 -3.16 -14.86
N GLU A 53 10.28 -2.90 -15.05
CA GLU A 53 11.34 -3.87 -14.80
C GLU A 53 11.62 -4.10 -13.31
N HIS A 54 11.65 -3.02 -12.52
CA HIS A 54 12.09 -3.03 -11.13
C HIS A 54 10.93 -3.02 -10.13
N GLY A 55 9.71 -2.70 -10.54
CA GLY A 55 8.52 -2.58 -9.69
C GLY A 55 8.49 -1.35 -8.78
N ALA A 56 9.64 -0.82 -8.36
CA ALA A 56 9.73 0.41 -7.57
C ALA A 56 10.99 1.22 -7.90
N ILE A 57 10.86 2.55 -7.81
CA ILE A 57 11.92 3.52 -8.04
C ILE A 57 11.99 4.50 -6.87
N LEU A 58 13.17 4.68 -6.29
CA LEU A 58 13.45 5.71 -5.28
C LEU A 58 14.21 6.87 -5.93
N PHE A 59 13.60 8.05 -5.96
CA PHE A 59 14.27 9.31 -6.30
C PHE A 59 14.84 9.91 -5.02
N ARG A 60 16.16 10.10 -4.96
CA ARG A 60 16.87 10.58 -3.76
C ARG A 60 17.86 11.68 -4.09
N GLY A 61 17.99 12.66 -3.20
CA GLY A 61 18.92 13.77 -3.34
C GLY A 61 18.39 14.95 -4.18
N PHE A 62 17.09 14.99 -4.47
CA PHE A 62 16.44 16.12 -5.14
C PHE A 62 15.84 17.09 -4.12
N ASP A 63 15.77 18.37 -4.50
CA ASP A 63 15.29 19.45 -3.63
C ASP A 63 13.76 19.58 -3.59
N ILE A 64 13.07 18.53 -3.11
CA ILE A 64 11.61 18.53 -2.93
C ILE A 64 11.27 18.88 -1.49
N ARG A 65 10.63 20.04 -1.25
CA ARG A 65 10.51 20.60 0.10
C ARG A 65 9.10 20.56 0.65
N CYS A 66 8.08 20.68 -0.21
CA CYS A 66 6.68 20.77 0.18
C CYS A 66 5.73 20.02 -0.74
N ALA A 67 4.42 20.06 -0.42
CA ALA A 67 3.38 19.41 -1.20
C ALA A 67 3.25 19.98 -2.61
N GLU A 68 3.57 21.26 -2.82
CA GLU A 68 3.52 21.93 -4.12
C GLU A 68 4.65 21.44 -5.05
N ASP A 69 5.89 21.35 -4.54
CA ASP A 69 7.02 20.78 -5.30
C ASP A 69 6.71 19.33 -5.70
N TYR A 70 6.19 18.55 -4.76
CA TYR A 70 5.80 17.17 -4.99
C TYR A 70 4.67 17.06 -6.05
N SER A 71 3.67 17.96 -5.99
CA SER A 71 2.62 18.07 -7.00
C SER A 71 3.17 18.34 -8.40
N CYS A 72 4.18 19.22 -8.52
CA CYS A 72 4.86 19.46 -9.80
C CYS A 72 5.51 18.19 -10.35
N VAL A 73 6.20 17.41 -9.50
CA VAL A 73 6.80 16.13 -9.90
C VAL A 73 5.73 15.12 -10.34
N ILE A 74 4.62 14.97 -9.61
CA ILE A 74 3.51 14.07 -9.98
C ILE A 74 2.96 14.44 -11.36
N LYS A 75 2.68 15.73 -11.59
CA LYS A 75 2.17 16.21 -12.88
C LYS A 75 3.18 16.03 -14.01
N ALA A 76 4.47 16.06 -13.70
CA ALA A 76 5.52 15.81 -14.68
C ALA A 76 5.49 14.39 -15.24
N PHE A 77 4.90 13.39 -14.57
CA PHE A 77 4.71 12.06 -15.16
C PHE A 77 3.67 12.04 -16.29
N GLY A 78 2.70 12.96 -16.28
CA GLY A 78 1.62 13.00 -17.27
C GLY A 78 0.56 11.89 -17.11
N TRP A 79 0.59 11.14 -16.02
CA TRP A 79 -0.43 10.12 -15.71
C TRP A 79 -1.72 10.75 -15.19
N GLU A 80 -2.83 10.03 -15.38
CA GLU A 80 -4.14 10.44 -14.86
C GLU A 80 -4.16 10.28 -13.33
N GLU A 81 -4.80 11.22 -12.63
CA GLU A 81 -5.00 11.10 -11.18
C GLU A 81 -6.00 9.98 -10.90
N PHE A 82 -5.68 9.11 -9.94
CA PHE A 82 -6.66 8.20 -9.38
C PHE A 82 -7.34 8.88 -8.19
N CYS A 83 -8.63 9.20 -8.34
CA CYS A 83 -9.40 9.84 -7.27
C CYS A 83 -9.72 8.83 -6.16
N TYR A 84 -9.24 9.09 -4.95
CA TYR A 84 -9.41 8.17 -3.83
C TYR A 84 -10.88 8.09 -3.38
N GLN A 85 -11.46 6.89 -3.48
CA GLN A 85 -12.82 6.56 -3.02
C GLN A 85 -12.83 5.46 -1.94
N GLY A 86 -11.77 5.39 -1.13
CA GLY A 86 -11.63 4.35 -0.11
C GLY A 86 -12.07 4.78 1.30
N PRO A 87 -11.98 3.84 2.27
CA PRO A 87 -12.46 4.04 3.64
C PRO A 87 -11.53 4.83 4.56
N ALA A 88 -10.28 5.13 4.14
CA ALA A 88 -9.34 5.86 4.97
C ALA A 88 -9.53 7.37 4.80
N ASP A 89 -9.52 8.12 5.91
CA ASP A 89 -9.56 9.57 5.85
C ASP A 89 -8.23 10.12 5.34
N ARG A 90 -8.32 10.94 4.29
CA ARG A 90 -7.18 11.62 3.67
C ARG A 90 -7.46 13.10 3.52
N ILE A 91 -6.51 13.92 3.93
CA ILE A 91 -6.59 15.38 3.78
C ILE A 91 -5.84 15.74 2.49
N LYS A 92 -6.51 16.41 1.56
CA LYS A 92 -5.88 16.98 0.38
C LYS A 92 -5.06 18.21 0.80
N LEU A 93 -3.77 18.19 0.55
CA LEU A 93 -2.84 19.28 0.92
C LEU A 93 -2.45 20.15 -0.27
N ALA A 94 -2.36 19.55 -1.45
CA ALA A 94 -2.14 20.23 -2.71
C ALA A 94 -2.82 19.45 -3.85
N ASP A 95 -2.71 19.94 -5.08
CA ASP A 95 -3.23 19.25 -6.25
C ASP A 95 -2.60 17.84 -6.38
N ARG A 96 -3.44 16.80 -6.41
CA ARG A 96 -3.07 15.37 -6.41
C ARG A 96 -2.27 14.86 -5.20
N VAL A 97 -2.14 15.66 -4.13
CA VAL A 97 -1.32 15.32 -2.96
C VAL A 97 -2.19 15.22 -1.71
N TYR A 98 -2.07 14.09 -1.02
CA TYR A 98 -2.85 13.76 0.16
C TYR A 98 -1.94 13.35 1.33
N THR A 99 -2.44 13.47 2.56
CA THR A 99 -1.81 12.82 3.72
C THR A 99 -1.87 11.29 3.58
N ALA A 100 -0.85 10.58 4.04
CA ALA A 100 -0.94 9.13 4.24
C ALA A 100 -1.96 8.77 5.35
N ASN A 101 -2.31 7.48 5.45
CA ASN A 101 -3.28 6.97 6.43
C ASN A 101 -3.03 7.50 7.86
N ALA A 102 -4.10 7.92 8.54
CA ALA A 102 -4.08 8.46 9.92
C ALA A 102 -3.80 7.43 11.03
N VAL A 103 -3.27 6.24 10.69
CA VAL A 103 -2.93 5.21 11.68
C VAL A 103 -1.79 5.70 12.56
N PRO A 104 -1.89 5.61 13.90
CA PRO A 104 -0.85 6.01 14.84
C PRO A 104 0.54 5.48 14.47
N SER A 105 1.59 6.28 14.69
CA SER A 105 2.93 5.97 14.16
C SER A 105 3.56 4.73 14.78
N ASP A 106 3.17 4.36 15.99
CA ASP A 106 3.61 3.18 16.74
C ASP A 106 2.96 1.86 16.28
N ILE A 107 1.92 1.93 15.44
CA ILE A 107 1.23 0.74 14.92
C ILE A 107 1.86 0.30 13.58
N MET A 108 2.13 -1.00 13.45
CA MET A 108 2.55 -1.62 12.18
C MET A 108 1.39 -1.66 11.18
N ILE A 109 1.65 -1.30 9.93
CA ILE A 109 0.74 -1.57 8.81
C ILE A 109 1.32 -2.74 8.03
N SER A 110 0.60 -3.84 7.93
CA SER A 110 1.04 -5.07 7.24
C SER A 110 1.08 -4.89 5.72
N PHE A 111 1.86 -5.75 5.05
CA PHE A 111 2.02 -5.74 3.59
C PHE A 111 0.69 -5.85 2.84
N HIS A 112 0.56 -5.04 1.79
CA HIS A 112 -0.59 -5.01 0.90
C HIS A 112 -0.30 -4.27 -0.40
N HIS A 113 -1.13 -4.56 -1.39
CA HIS A 113 -1.36 -3.67 -2.52
C HIS A 113 -2.40 -2.60 -2.14
N GLU A 114 -2.20 -1.37 -2.61
CA GLU A 114 -3.12 -0.25 -2.35
C GLU A 114 -4.49 -0.56 -2.94
N MET A 115 -5.53 -0.46 -2.11
CA MET A 115 -6.92 -0.72 -2.50
C MET A 115 -7.18 -2.11 -3.12
N ALA A 116 -6.38 -3.13 -2.78
CA ALA A 116 -6.45 -4.48 -3.37
C ALA A 116 -7.83 -5.15 -3.33
N MET A 117 -8.67 -4.75 -2.37
CA MET A 117 -10.00 -5.32 -2.13
C MET A 117 -11.12 -4.58 -2.88
N ILE A 118 -10.83 -3.43 -3.50
CA ILE A 118 -11.81 -2.59 -4.19
C ILE A 118 -11.74 -2.88 -5.69
N LYS A 119 -12.86 -2.73 -6.40
CA LYS A 119 -12.95 -3.00 -7.85
C LYS A 119 -12.02 -2.12 -8.67
N GLU A 120 -11.95 -0.84 -8.34
CA GLU A 120 -11.06 0.14 -8.95
C GLU A 120 -9.94 0.46 -7.96
N PHE A 121 -8.70 0.29 -8.42
CA PHE A 121 -7.50 0.52 -7.63
C PHE A 121 -6.46 1.25 -8.50
N PRO A 122 -5.58 2.06 -7.89
CA PRO A 122 -4.55 2.78 -8.64
C PRO A 122 -3.54 1.79 -9.22
N SER A 123 -3.04 2.06 -10.42
CA SER A 123 -1.94 1.29 -11.00
C SER A 123 -0.59 1.67 -10.36
N ARG A 124 -0.47 2.90 -9.84
CA ARG A 124 0.76 3.42 -9.24
C ARG A 124 0.49 4.22 -7.98
N ILE A 125 1.44 4.11 -7.05
CA ILE A 125 1.48 4.82 -5.79
C ILE A 125 2.79 5.59 -5.73
N MET A 126 2.74 6.84 -5.30
CA MET A 126 3.93 7.62 -5.01
C MET A 126 3.89 8.08 -3.55
N PHE A 127 5.01 7.97 -2.86
CA PHE A 127 5.21 8.46 -1.50
C PHE A 127 6.27 9.56 -1.51
N PHE A 128 6.04 10.64 -0.78
CA PHE A 128 7.00 11.74 -0.62
C PHE A 128 7.31 11.96 0.87
N CYS A 129 8.60 11.92 1.22
CA CYS A 129 9.04 12.22 2.58
C CYS A 129 9.31 13.73 2.75
N GLN A 130 8.33 14.44 3.29
CA GLN A 130 8.50 15.84 3.69
C GLN A 130 9.29 15.95 5.01
N GLN A 131 9.05 15.02 5.93
CA GLN A 131 9.78 14.94 7.20
C GLN A 131 10.04 13.48 7.59
N PRO A 132 11.31 13.05 7.63
CA PRO A 132 11.64 11.68 8.01
C PRO A 132 11.37 11.46 9.50
N PRO A 133 11.03 10.22 9.89
CA PRO A 133 10.91 9.85 11.30
C PRO A 133 12.29 9.90 11.99
N PRO A 134 12.38 10.28 13.28
CA PRO A 134 13.62 10.17 14.04
C PRO A 134 14.06 8.71 14.27
N VAL A 135 13.10 7.78 14.39
CA VAL A 135 13.34 6.34 14.59
C VAL A 135 12.18 5.54 13.98
N GLY A 136 12.51 4.45 13.28
CA GLY A 136 11.52 3.53 12.68
C GLY A 136 10.72 4.20 11.56
N GLY A 137 9.45 3.82 11.39
CA GLY A 137 8.53 4.51 10.47
C GLY A 137 8.88 4.36 9.00
N GLN A 138 9.73 3.40 8.62
CA GLN A 138 10.02 3.10 7.22
C GLN A 138 8.74 2.76 6.48
N THR A 139 8.69 3.17 5.21
CA THR A 139 7.78 2.52 4.26
C THR A 139 8.52 1.31 3.72
N THR A 140 7.99 0.14 4.01
CA THR A 140 8.63 -1.13 3.65
C THR A 140 7.99 -1.66 2.38
N ILE A 141 8.78 -2.12 1.42
CA ILE A 141 8.28 -2.65 0.15
C ILE A 141 8.79 -4.06 -0.12
N ILE A 142 8.01 -4.85 -0.85
CA ILE A 142 8.42 -6.19 -1.31
C ILE A 142 7.84 -6.48 -2.70
N SER A 143 8.64 -7.13 -3.55
CA SER A 143 8.19 -7.61 -4.85
C SER A 143 7.15 -8.73 -4.66
N SER A 144 5.96 -8.53 -5.19
CA SER A 144 4.85 -9.48 -5.09
C SER A 144 5.12 -10.77 -5.87
N SER A 145 5.93 -10.73 -6.93
CA SER A 145 6.35 -11.96 -7.64
C SER A 145 7.32 -12.80 -6.82
N VAL A 146 8.24 -12.15 -6.10
CA VAL A 146 9.17 -12.86 -5.19
C VAL A 146 8.40 -13.54 -4.07
N VAL A 147 7.32 -12.92 -3.57
CA VAL A 147 6.44 -13.56 -2.60
C VAL A 147 5.86 -14.85 -3.17
N VAL A 148 5.33 -14.84 -4.39
CA VAL A 148 4.79 -16.04 -5.03
C VAL A 148 5.88 -17.10 -5.21
N GLU A 149 7.04 -16.73 -5.73
CA GLU A 149 8.19 -17.64 -5.91
C GLU A 149 8.57 -18.33 -4.58
N LYS A 150 8.69 -17.57 -3.49
CA LYS A 150 9.03 -18.13 -2.17
C LYS A 150 7.92 -18.95 -1.53
N VAL A 151 6.67 -18.57 -1.72
CA VAL A 151 5.53 -19.36 -1.23
C VAL A 151 5.39 -20.65 -2.03
N GLU A 152 5.68 -20.66 -3.33
CA GLU A 152 5.70 -21.87 -4.14
C GLU A 152 6.83 -22.82 -3.72
N GLU A 153 8.02 -22.28 -3.41
CA GLU A 153 9.15 -23.05 -2.89
C GLU A 153 8.84 -23.69 -1.53
N GLU A 154 8.29 -22.93 -0.57
CA GLU A 154 8.12 -23.40 0.82
C GLU A 154 6.76 -24.03 1.13
N LEU A 155 5.71 -23.64 0.41
CA LEU A 155 4.32 -24.01 0.68
C LEU A 155 3.53 -24.35 -0.60
N PRO A 156 4.03 -25.24 -1.49
CA PRO A 156 3.43 -25.48 -2.81
C PRO A 156 1.96 -25.93 -2.73
N GLN A 157 1.61 -26.78 -1.77
CA GLN A 157 0.23 -27.26 -1.58
C GLN A 157 -0.72 -26.16 -1.10
N VAL A 158 -0.22 -25.20 -0.32
CA VAL A 158 -1.02 -24.06 0.14
C VAL A 158 -1.28 -23.11 -1.03
N LEU A 159 -0.25 -22.85 -1.85
CA LEU A 159 -0.38 -22.03 -3.05
C LEU A 159 -1.36 -22.64 -4.04
N GLU A 160 -1.22 -23.94 -4.34
CA GLU A 160 -2.14 -24.66 -5.22
C GLU A 160 -3.59 -24.57 -4.72
N LYS A 161 -3.82 -24.77 -3.42
CA LYS A 161 -5.16 -24.64 -2.83
C LYS A 161 -5.69 -23.20 -2.91
N MET A 162 -4.84 -22.19 -2.70
CA MET A 162 -5.22 -20.78 -2.90
C MET A 162 -5.60 -20.47 -4.36
N GLU A 163 -4.92 -21.07 -5.34
CA GLU A 163 -5.22 -20.87 -6.76
C GLU A 163 -6.51 -21.60 -7.18
N GLN A 164 -6.74 -22.81 -6.65
CA GLN A 164 -7.92 -23.63 -6.96
C GLN A 164 -9.19 -23.09 -6.29
N ASP A 165 -9.14 -22.86 -4.98
CA ASP A 165 -10.33 -22.51 -4.20
C ASP A 165 -10.49 -20.99 -4.05
N GLY A 166 -9.41 -20.23 -4.19
CA GLY A 166 -9.34 -18.84 -3.78
C GLY A 166 -9.19 -18.69 -2.26
N ILE A 167 -9.34 -17.45 -1.79
CA ILE A 167 -9.37 -17.09 -0.37
C ILE A 167 -10.62 -16.28 -0.04
N ILE A 168 -11.11 -16.44 1.18
CA ILE A 168 -12.11 -15.55 1.76
C ILE A 168 -11.42 -14.67 2.80
N PHE A 169 -11.49 -13.36 2.60
CA PHE A 169 -11.04 -12.38 3.58
C PHE A 169 -12.26 -11.89 4.38
N THR A 170 -12.18 -11.97 5.70
CA THR A 170 -13.25 -11.54 6.60
C THR A 170 -12.76 -10.43 7.52
N LEU A 171 -13.43 -9.28 7.52
CA LEU A 171 -13.11 -8.13 8.36
C LEU A 171 -14.19 -7.94 9.42
N HIS A 172 -13.80 -8.02 10.69
CA HIS A 172 -14.63 -7.72 11.85
C HIS A 172 -14.31 -6.33 12.36
N THR A 173 -15.33 -5.48 12.48
CA THR A 173 -15.22 -4.14 13.03
C THR A 173 -15.57 -4.14 14.51
N LYS A 174 -14.83 -3.39 15.33
CA LYS A 174 -15.07 -3.27 16.77
C LYS A 174 -16.11 -2.19 17.06
N SER A 175 -16.78 -2.36 18.19
CA SER A 175 -17.71 -1.39 18.77
C SER A 175 -16.93 -0.44 19.67
N ILE A 176 -16.99 0.87 19.42
CA ILE A 176 -16.25 1.90 20.17
C ILE A 176 -17.14 2.68 21.16
N TYR A 177 -18.41 2.28 21.30
CA TYR A 177 -19.40 2.90 22.19
C TYR A 177 -18.95 3.07 23.65
N LYS A 178 -17.97 2.30 24.15
CA LYS A 178 -17.62 2.33 25.57
C LYS A 178 -16.85 3.56 26.04
N ASN A 179 -16.26 4.37 25.14
CA ASN A 179 -15.37 5.49 25.53
C ASN A 179 -15.68 6.86 24.86
N SER A 180 -16.78 6.99 24.11
CA SER A 180 -17.09 8.21 23.37
C SER A 180 -17.98 9.17 24.18
N THR A 181 -17.44 10.33 24.57
CA THR A 181 -18.22 11.49 25.06
C THR A 181 -18.67 12.40 23.92
N THR A 182 -18.59 11.95 22.66
CA THR A 182 -18.79 12.81 21.49
C THR A 182 -20.27 12.81 21.07
N SER A 183 -20.74 13.95 20.56
CA SER A 183 -22.06 14.11 19.95
C SER A 183 -22.10 13.71 18.48
N ASP A 184 -21.01 13.13 17.93
CA ASP A 184 -20.93 12.74 16.53
C ASP A 184 -21.62 11.37 16.34
N PRO A 185 -22.72 11.30 15.58
CA PRO A 185 -23.44 10.04 15.34
C PRO A 185 -22.59 8.98 14.61
N LEU A 186 -21.50 9.36 13.92
CA LEU A 186 -20.56 8.43 13.29
C LEU A 186 -19.48 7.90 14.25
N ALA A 187 -19.39 8.43 15.47
CA ALA A 187 -18.46 7.96 16.49
C ALA A 187 -18.97 6.72 17.25
N GLY A 188 -20.17 6.23 16.94
CA GLY A 188 -20.78 5.08 17.62
C GLY A 188 -20.06 3.75 17.32
N THR A 189 -19.78 3.47 16.05
CA THR A 189 -19.10 2.22 15.63
C THR A 189 -18.08 2.45 14.51
N VAL A 190 -17.12 1.52 14.41
CA VAL A 190 -16.09 1.57 13.37
C VAL A 190 -16.70 1.44 11.97
N TRP A 191 -17.74 0.61 11.78
CA TRP A 191 -18.38 0.46 10.48
C TRP A 191 -19.14 1.71 10.04
N GLN A 192 -19.78 2.43 10.97
CA GLN A 192 -20.51 3.66 10.65
C GLN A 192 -19.58 4.75 10.14
N ARG A 193 -18.43 4.93 10.79
CA ARG A 193 -17.37 5.82 10.31
C ARG A 193 -16.81 5.39 8.96
N MET A 194 -16.51 4.10 8.81
CA MET A 194 -15.96 3.52 7.57
C MET A 194 -16.89 3.74 6.37
N LEU A 195 -18.19 3.57 6.56
CA LEU A 195 -19.20 3.69 5.50
C LEU A 195 -19.90 5.06 5.49
N LYS A 196 -19.54 5.96 6.40
CA LYS A 196 -20.06 7.33 6.55
C LYS A 196 -21.59 7.40 6.64
N THR A 197 -22.20 6.46 7.36
CA THR A 197 -23.67 6.38 7.55
C THR A 197 -24.01 5.62 8.82
N THR A 198 -25.17 5.91 9.42
CA THR A 198 -25.74 5.15 10.54
C THR A 198 -26.84 4.18 10.11
N ASP A 199 -27.32 4.27 8.87
CA ASP A 199 -28.37 3.39 8.31
C ASP A 199 -27.74 2.12 7.72
N GLU A 200 -28.13 0.96 8.25
CA GLU A 200 -27.64 -0.36 7.81
C GLU A 200 -27.98 -0.68 6.34
N VAL A 201 -29.09 -0.18 5.81
CA VAL A 201 -29.49 -0.42 4.41
C VAL A 201 -28.54 0.32 3.47
N GLU A 202 -28.33 1.61 3.72
CA GLU A 202 -27.37 2.42 2.97
C GLU A 202 -25.93 1.93 3.19
N ALA A 203 -25.58 1.50 4.41
CA ALA A 203 -24.28 0.92 4.73
C ALA A 203 -24.02 -0.34 3.91
N LYS A 204 -25.02 -1.23 3.82
CA LYS A 204 -24.92 -2.45 3.02
C LYS A 204 -24.71 -2.13 1.54
N LYS A 205 -25.48 -1.19 0.99
CA LYS A 205 -25.28 -0.72 -0.39
C LYS A 205 -23.86 -0.21 -0.60
N ARG A 206 -23.39 0.68 0.26
CA ARG A 206 -22.03 1.25 0.24
C ARG A 206 -20.93 0.19 0.34
N ALA A 207 -21.11 -0.81 1.19
CA ALA A 207 -20.15 -1.90 1.36
C ALA A 207 -20.04 -2.76 0.08
N LEU A 208 -21.16 -3.05 -0.57
CA LEU A 208 -21.20 -3.81 -1.82
C LEU A 208 -20.61 -2.98 -2.97
N ASP A 209 -21.04 -1.72 -3.11
CA ASP A 209 -20.67 -0.85 -4.25
C ASP A 209 -19.23 -0.33 -4.16
N MET A 210 -18.82 0.21 -3.01
CA MET A 210 -17.51 0.87 -2.86
C MET A 210 -16.40 -0.07 -2.41
N LEU A 211 -16.72 -1.06 -1.55
CA LEU A 211 -15.71 -1.98 -1.04
C LEU A 211 -15.65 -3.29 -1.82
N ALA A 212 -16.56 -3.51 -2.78
CA ALA A 212 -16.69 -4.78 -3.51
C ALA A 212 -16.84 -5.99 -2.56
N CYS A 213 -17.43 -5.77 -1.40
CA CYS A 213 -17.71 -6.82 -0.42
C CYS A 213 -18.81 -7.75 -0.96
N ASN A 214 -18.74 -9.05 -0.68
CA ASN A 214 -19.79 -10.01 -1.08
C ASN A 214 -20.96 -9.99 -0.10
N ASN A 215 -20.68 -9.77 1.19
CA ASN A 215 -21.69 -9.76 2.23
C ASN A 215 -21.26 -8.95 3.44
N VAL A 216 -22.23 -8.27 4.06
CA VAL A 216 -22.06 -7.62 5.36
C VAL A 216 -23.14 -8.08 6.33
N LYS A 217 -22.73 -8.40 7.55
CA LYS A 217 -23.60 -8.72 8.68
C LYS A 217 -23.36 -7.72 9.80
N PHE A 218 -24.39 -6.95 10.14
CA PHE A 218 -24.41 -6.09 11.32
C PHE A 218 -24.87 -6.90 12.54
N ASN A 219 -24.24 -6.68 13.68
CA ASN A 219 -24.55 -7.35 14.93
C ASN A 219 -25.17 -6.37 15.93
N SER A 220 -25.98 -6.88 16.86
CA SER A 220 -26.69 -6.08 17.86
C SER A 220 -25.79 -5.38 18.88
N ASP A 221 -24.51 -5.78 18.98
CA ASP A 221 -23.49 -5.14 19.83
C ASP A 221 -22.80 -3.94 19.14
N GLY A 222 -23.24 -3.58 17.94
CA GLY A 222 -22.68 -2.49 17.14
C GLY A 222 -21.47 -2.90 16.29
N THR A 223 -21.06 -4.16 16.32
CA THR A 223 -20.02 -4.68 15.40
C THR A 223 -20.60 -5.02 14.03
N ALA A 224 -19.74 -5.15 13.04
CA ALA A 224 -20.10 -5.64 11.71
C ALA A 224 -19.01 -6.55 11.14
N CYS A 225 -19.43 -7.58 10.41
CA CYS A 225 -18.58 -8.54 9.71
C CYS A 225 -18.75 -8.33 8.20
N PHE A 226 -17.64 -8.11 7.50
CA PHE A 226 -17.57 -7.95 6.04
C PHE A 226 -16.83 -9.14 5.44
N THR A 227 -17.42 -9.78 4.44
CA THR A 227 -16.86 -10.95 3.76
C THR A 227 -16.52 -10.62 2.32
N PHE A 228 -15.29 -10.92 1.91
CA PHE A 228 -14.79 -10.69 0.56
C PHE A 228 -14.28 -12.01 -0.01
N GLY A 229 -14.74 -12.36 -1.20
CA GLY A 229 -14.40 -13.58 -1.92
C GLY A 229 -15.47 -14.68 -1.91
N PRO A 230 -15.10 -15.89 -2.37
CA PRO A 230 -13.73 -16.31 -2.68
C PRO A 230 -13.07 -15.50 -3.81
N MET A 231 -11.81 -15.11 -3.62
CA MET A 231 -10.99 -14.43 -4.63
C MET A 231 -9.71 -15.20 -4.86
N ASN A 232 -9.25 -15.32 -6.10
CA ASN A 232 -7.90 -15.82 -6.37
C ASN A 232 -6.88 -14.76 -5.91
N PRO A 233 -6.01 -15.04 -4.92
CA PRO A 233 -5.01 -14.10 -4.46
C PRO A 233 -3.85 -13.95 -5.45
N ILE A 234 -3.70 -14.89 -6.39
CA ILE A 234 -2.67 -14.89 -7.42
C ILE A 234 -3.22 -14.27 -8.69
N ARG A 235 -2.51 -13.29 -9.22
CA ARG A 235 -2.82 -12.65 -10.51
C ARG A 235 -1.60 -12.73 -11.42
N GLU A 236 -1.81 -12.65 -12.73
CA GLU A 236 -0.72 -12.47 -13.68
C GLU A 236 -0.59 -10.99 -14.05
N PHE A 237 0.63 -10.47 -13.98
CA PHE A 237 0.97 -9.12 -14.41
C PHE A 237 2.31 -9.13 -15.13
N ASN A 238 2.35 -8.64 -16.38
CA ASN A 238 3.53 -8.63 -17.24
C ASN A 238 4.25 -10.00 -17.31
N GLY A 239 3.48 -11.09 -17.42
CA GLY A 239 4.01 -12.46 -17.47
C GLY A 239 4.58 -12.99 -16.15
N LYS A 240 4.33 -12.31 -15.02
CA LYS A 240 4.71 -12.76 -13.67
C LYS A 240 3.48 -13.01 -12.83
N ARG A 241 3.48 -14.08 -12.04
CA ARG A 241 2.49 -14.28 -10.98
C ARG A 241 2.79 -13.31 -9.82
N VAL A 242 1.77 -12.68 -9.28
CA VAL A 242 1.84 -11.75 -8.14
C VAL A 242 0.77 -12.11 -7.12
N MET A 243 1.09 -11.99 -5.83
CA MET A 243 0.16 -12.19 -4.74
C MET A 243 -0.53 -10.86 -4.40
N PHE A 244 -1.61 -10.53 -5.10
CA PHE A 244 -2.23 -9.21 -5.06
C PHE A 244 -3.11 -8.97 -3.82
N ASN A 245 -3.77 -10.03 -3.32
CA ASN A 245 -4.66 -9.93 -2.18
C ASN A 245 -3.95 -10.25 -0.86
N ARG A 246 -4.52 -9.77 0.25
CA ARG A 246 -4.03 -10.10 1.59
C ARG A 246 -4.31 -11.58 1.90
N VAL A 247 -3.26 -12.38 2.02
CA VAL A 247 -3.36 -13.79 2.45
C VAL A 247 -3.09 -14.00 3.94
N VAL A 248 -2.69 -12.92 4.64
CA VAL A 248 -2.42 -12.91 6.08
C VAL A 248 -3.38 -11.95 6.77
N GLY A 249 -4.08 -12.46 7.79
CA GLY A 249 -4.93 -11.66 8.67
C GLY A 249 -4.16 -10.65 9.53
N TYR A 250 -4.87 -9.72 10.15
CA TYR A 250 -4.28 -8.73 11.05
C TYR A 250 -5.25 -8.35 12.15
N GLU A 251 -4.72 -7.85 13.26
CA GLU A 251 -5.51 -7.34 14.37
C GLU A 251 -5.08 -5.91 14.67
N THR A 252 -6.06 -5.07 14.96
CA THR A 252 -5.84 -3.67 15.36
C THR A 252 -6.78 -3.32 16.51
N GLY A 253 -6.60 -2.14 17.11
CA GLY A 253 -7.52 -1.63 18.13
C GLY A 253 -8.96 -1.46 17.64
N GLU A 254 -9.19 -1.40 16.32
CA GLU A 254 -10.50 -1.10 15.74
C GLU A 254 -11.08 -2.23 14.88
N ARG A 255 -10.24 -3.10 14.32
CA ARG A 255 -10.63 -4.11 13.33
C ARG A 255 -9.74 -5.34 13.43
N ASP A 256 -10.35 -6.50 13.22
CA ASP A 256 -9.66 -7.77 13.11
C ASP A 256 -10.00 -8.39 11.75
N ALA A 257 -9.00 -8.95 11.08
CA ALA A 257 -9.11 -9.52 9.75
C ALA A 257 -8.61 -10.96 9.73
N PHE A 258 -9.39 -11.84 9.12
CA PHE A 258 -9.13 -13.27 9.03
C PHE A 258 -9.12 -13.72 7.57
N VAL A 259 -8.37 -14.77 7.28
CA VAL A 259 -8.29 -15.38 5.96
C VAL A 259 -8.55 -16.88 6.07
N THR A 260 -9.46 -17.39 5.25
CA THR A 260 -9.68 -18.82 5.03
C THR A 260 -9.46 -19.13 3.55
N PHE A 261 -9.32 -20.41 3.20
CA PHE A 261 -9.48 -20.83 1.82
C PHE A 261 -10.91 -20.56 1.34
N GLY A 262 -11.12 -20.60 0.03
CA GLY A 262 -12.42 -20.30 -0.59
C GLY A 262 -13.51 -21.33 -0.27
N ASP A 263 -13.13 -22.54 0.14
CA ASP A 263 -14.04 -23.55 0.68
C ASP A 263 -14.42 -23.31 2.16
N GLY A 264 -13.87 -22.27 2.79
CA GLY A 264 -14.08 -21.91 4.20
C GLY A 264 -13.16 -22.64 5.17
N SER A 265 -12.31 -23.57 4.71
CA SER A 265 -11.34 -24.24 5.58
C SER A 265 -10.23 -23.27 6.03
N PRO A 266 -9.70 -23.41 7.26
CA PRO A 266 -8.70 -22.50 7.78
C PRO A 266 -7.37 -22.63 7.02
N VAL A 267 -6.70 -21.50 6.77
CA VAL A 267 -5.30 -21.52 6.34
C VAL A 267 -4.45 -22.01 7.51
N PRO A 268 -3.56 -23.01 7.33
CA PRO A 268 -2.71 -23.52 8.40
C PRO A 268 -1.89 -22.39 9.07
N SER A 269 -1.77 -22.43 10.39
CA SER A 269 -1.05 -21.38 11.14
C SER A 269 0.44 -21.34 10.76
N ASN A 270 1.07 -22.51 10.59
CA ASN A 270 2.46 -22.62 10.13
C ASN A 270 2.64 -22.00 8.72
N ALA A 271 1.66 -22.16 7.82
CA ALA A 271 1.71 -21.53 6.50
C ALA A 271 1.66 -20.00 6.63
N THR A 272 0.78 -19.48 7.49
CA THR A 272 0.68 -18.03 7.77
C THR A 272 1.97 -17.47 8.37
N GLU A 273 2.60 -18.21 9.29
CA GLU A 273 3.90 -17.85 9.89
C GLU A 273 5.03 -17.86 8.86
N THR A 274 5.10 -18.88 8.00
CA THR A 274 6.06 -18.94 6.91
C THR A 274 5.88 -17.79 5.92
N ILE A 275 4.65 -17.43 5.53
CA ILE A 275 4.40 -16.27 4.66
C ILE A 275 4.86 -14.97 5.31
N LYS A 276 4.60 -14.77 6.61
CA LYS A 276 5.11 -13.60 7.36
C LYS A 276 6.64 -13.55 7.34
N LYS A 277 7.30 -14.70 7.52
CA LYS A 277 8.76 -14.80 7.45
C LYS A 277 9.28 -14.45 6.05
N ILE A 278 8.64 -14.96 4.99
CA ILE A 278 8.96 -14.60 3.60
C ILE A 278 8.89 -13.08 3.40
N TYR A 279 7.85 -12.43 3.93
CA TYR A 279 7.76 -10.97 3.86
C TYR A 279 8.95 -10.27 4.53
N GLU A 280 9.27 -10.63 5.77
CA GLU A 280 10.37 -10.01 6.52
C GLU A 280 11.76 -10.25 5.88
N GLU A 281 11.99 -11.46 5.37
CA GLU A 281 13.28 -11.83 4.77
C GLU A 281 13.50 -11.21 3.38
N ASN A 282 12.43 -10.85 2.67
CA ASN A 282 12.51 -10.38 1.28
C ASN A 282 12.08 -8.91 1.10
N CYS A 283 11.62 -8.23 2.15
CA CYS A 283 11.29 -6.82 2.06
C CYS A 283 12.50 -5.89 2.09
N VAL A 284 12.31 -4.66 1.64
CA VAL A 284 13.27 -3.55 1.72
C VAL A 284 12.65 -2.43 2.54
N ASP A 285 13.30 -2.08 3.65
CA ASP A 285 12.89 -1.02 4.55
C ASP A 285 13.47 0.32 4.06
N ILE A 286 12.63 1.19 3.49
CA ILE A 286 13.09 2.50 3.00
C ILE A 286 13.34 3.43 4.19
N ASN A 287 14.62 3.58 4.52
CA ASN A 287 15.09 4.59 5.46
C ASN A 287 14.98 5.97 4.81
N TRP A 288 13.87 6.63 5.12
CA TRP A 288 13.47 7.90 4.54
C TRP A 288 14.49 9.01 4.81
N GLN A 289 14.84 9.75 3.76
CA GLN A 289 15.48 11.05 3.82
C GLN A 289 14.48 12.13 3.41
N LYS A 290 14.67 13.35 3.90
CA LYS A 290 13.86 14.48 3.46
C LYS A 290 14.06 14.69 1.96
N GLY A 291 12.96 14.89 1.21
CA GLY A 291 13.01 15.08 -0.24
C GLY A 291 12.83 13.79 -1.05
N ASP A 292 12.98 12.62 -0.43
CA ASP A 292 12.82 11.35 -1.15
C ASP A 292 11.41 11.20 -1.72
N ILE A 293 11.34 10.67 -2.94
CA ILE A 293 10.10 10.20 -3.56
C ILE A 293 10.25 8.73 -3.91
N LEU A 294 9.35 7.88 -3.39
CA LEU A 294 9.26 6.47 -3.75
C LEU A 294 8.07 6.28 -4.70
N LEU A 295 8.34 5.88 -5.93
CA LEU A 295 7.36 5.47 -6.93
C LEU A 295 7.23 3.94 -6.93
N VAL A 296 6.00 3.45 -6.85
CA VAL A 296 5.67 2.04 -6.72
C VAL A 296 4.66 1.64 -7.78
N ASP A 297 4.95 0.59 -8.53
CA ASP A 297 3.98 -0.12 -9.35
C ASP A 297 3.09 -0.95 -8.42
N ASN A 298 1.84 -0.49 -8.27
CA ASN A 298 0.89 -1.07 -7.33
C ASN A 298 0.46 -2.48 -7.75
N LEU A 299 0.74 -2.93 -8.98
CA LEU A 299 0.44 -4.29 -9.42
C LEU A 299 1.60 -5.25 -9.10
N ALA A 300 2.83 -4.74 -9.05
CA ALA A 300 4.03 -5.55 -8.84
C ALA A 300 4.53 -5.56 -7.38
N VAL A 301 4.19 -4.56 -6.57
CA VAL A 301 4.82 -4.35 -5.26
C VAL A 301 3.79 -4.20 -4.14
N GLN A 302 4.01 -4.94 -3.06
CA GLN A 302 3.32 -4.72 -1.80
C GLN A 302 4.09 -3.73 -0.94
N HIS A 303 3.37 -2.94 -0.14
CA HIS A 303 3.97 -2.02 0.81
C HIS A 303 3.36 -2.16 2.21
N ALA A 304 4.15 -1.75 3.21
CA ALA A 304 3.87 -1.80 4.63
C ALA A 304 4.44 -0.55 5.31
N ARG A 305 4.16 -0.38 6.61
CA ARG A 305 4.76 0.68 7.41
C ARG A 305 5.22 0.13 8.75
N ARG A 306 6.52 0.25 9.04
CA ARG A 306 7.08 -0.08 10.35
C ARG A 306 6.55 0.84 11.45
N PRO A 307 6.43 0.36 12.69
CA PRO A 307 6.31 1.22 13.86
C PRO A 307 7.43 2.26 13.91
N GLY A 308 7.11 3.46 14.39
CA GLY A 308 8.08 4.54 14.51
C GLY A 308 7.60 5.65 15.43
N LYS A 309 8.50 6.60 15.70
CA LYS A 309 8.21 7.77 16.53
C LYS A 309 7.88 8.99 15.66
N PRO A 310 6.98 9.88 16.12
CA PRO A 310 6.82 11.19 15.50
C PRO A 310 8.02 12.11 15.82
N PRO A 311 8.20 13.22 15.07
CA PRO A 311 7.42 13.62 13.90
C PRO A 311 7.76 12.79 12.66
N ARG A 312 6.76 12.52 11.81
CA ARG A 312 6.91 11.82 10.52
C ARG A 312 5.84 12.33 9.56
N ILE A 313 6.25 12.89 8.43
CA ILE A 313 5.32 13.40 7.42
C ILE A 313 5.68 12.77 6.08
N VAL A 314 4.85 11.80 5.68
CA VAL A 314 4.89 11.19 4.34
C VAL A 314 3.58 11.50 3.64
N LEU A 315 3.68 12.11 2.47
CA LEU A 315 2.55 12.43 1.60
C LEU A 315 2.42 11.35 0.52
N VAL A 316 1.24 11.27 -0.09
CA VAL A 316 0.93 10.23 -1.08
C VAL A 316 0.15 10.80 -2.26
N SER A 317 0.40 10.24 -3.44
CA SER A 317 -0.38 10.44 -4.66
C SER A 317 -0.68 9.10 -5.31
N LEU A 318 -1.85 9.02 -5.96
CA LEU A 318 -2.37 7.84 -6.64
C LEU A 318 -2.60 8.17 -8.12
N SER A 319 -2.23 7.25 -9.02
CA SER A 319 -2.38 7.46 -10.47
C SER A 319 -2.67 6.17 -11.23
N ASN A 320 -3.21 6.33 -12.45
CA ASN A 320 -3.46 5.26 -13.43
C ASN A 320 -2.43 5.22 -14.56
#